data_AF-A0AAV7ZB50-F1
#
_entry.id   AF-A0AAV7ZB50-F1
#
_cell.length_a   1.000
_cell.length_b   1.000
_cell.length_c   1.000
_cell.angle_alpha   90.00
_cell.angle_beta   90.00
_cell.angle_gamma   90.00
#
_symmetry.space_group_name_H-M   'P 1'
#
loop_
_entity.id
_entity.type
_entity.pdbx_description
1 polymer ?
#
loop_
_entity_poly.entity_id
_entity_poly.type
_entity_poly.pdbx_seq_one_letter_code
_entity_poly.pdbx_strand_id
1 'polypeptide(L)'
;MSLNPSLDSNHKPSVLQGEKFNFTIKKVQFAAESFGGYPGLGGNWYAKSGTLYLSEYRLVYVLDKRNRPLKSFEFPLTLVTQEEYKKPRFGKTYLTGVVKNVPNGGVKKPTKFKLTFLDKKKQDPEDFSFEFLDRVENIRELRKKLPKEKQKKLVLMPVTKKKKKHKITQEEQEQITYQNEVRQFQNNQQRIQSQTNEQNQQSFYPSLEITKEETAFVIPNTENVIIVKNQNQQTNLSNNQNSIMNQNQNRNQIQNQNQNQNQNLMQNQNQIQMQSQIQNINRNQNINKTQNQNQNQNQKNVVLIESDTESDVELELLPQKQKKEKKKKKKKKTRNRKMVGLN
;
A
#
# COMPACT_ATOMS: atom_id res chain seq x y z
N MET A 1 -10.51 -5.62 1.32
CA MET A 1 -9.69 -5.42 0.12
C MET A 1 -9.34 -3.95 -0.04
N SER A 2 -8.22 -3.65 -0.69
CA SER A 2 -7.84 -2.27 -1.05
C SER A 2 -7.45 -2.17 -2.53
N LEU A 3 -7.86 -1.08 -3.18
CA LEU A 3 -7.35 -0.70 -4.50
C LEU A 3 -6.01 0.00 -4.35
N ASN A 4 -5.06 -0.32 -5.23
CA ASN A 4 -3.77 0.35 -5.35
C ASN A 4 -2.99 0.44 -4.02
N PRO A 5 -2.77 -0.67 -3.28
CA PRO A 5 -1.86 -0.65 -2.14
C PRO A 5 -0.49 -0.11 -2.54
N SER A 6 0.21 0.53 -1.60
CA SER A 6 1.54 1.08 -1.82
C SER A 6 2.49 0.03 -2.39
N LEU A 7 3.21 0.44 -3.43
CA LEU A 7 4.25 -0.36 -4.07
C LEU A 7 5.61 0.28 -3.78
N ASP A 8 6.65 -0.54 -3.69
CA ASP A 8 8.04 -0.09 -3.60
C ASP A 8 8.56 0.46 -4.93
N SER A 9 9.82 0.93 -4.94
CA SER A 9 10.51 1.43 -6.14
C SER A 9 10.64 0.37 -7.26
N ASN A 10 10.60 -0.91 -6.91
CA ASN A 10 10.68 -2.04 -7.84
C ASN A 10 9.30 -2.50 -8.34
N HIS A 11 8.24 -1.73 -8.07
CA HIS A 11 6.86 -2.06 -8.44
C HIS A 11 6.39 -3.39 -7.82
N LYS A 12 6.88 -3.71 -6.62
CA LYS A 12 6.41 -4.81 -5.78
C LYS A 12 5.60 -4.28 -4.60
N PRO A 13 4.75 -5.09 -3.95
CA PRO A 13 4.00 -4.60 -2.80
C PRO A 13 4.93 -4.13 -1.67
N SER A 14 4.65 -2.96 -1.10
CA SER A 14 5.37 -2.49 0.08
C SER A 14 5.12 -3.44 1.25
N VAL A 15 6.20 -3.96 1.83
CA VAL A 15 6.17 -4.96 2.89
C VAL A 15 5.76 -4.31 4.23
N LEU A 16 4.80 -4.91 4.93
CA LEU A 16 4.45 -4.50 6.30
C LEU A 16 5.52 -4.96 7.31
N GLN A 17 5.56 -4.35 8.49
CA GLN A 17 6.54 -4.73 9.51
C GLN A 17 6.44 -6.23 9.85
N GLY A 18 7.51 -6.98 9.58
CA GLY A 18 7.59 -8.42 9.82
C GLY A 18 6.88 -9.31 8.79
N GLU A 19 6.27 -8.74 7.74
CA GLU A 19 5.66 -9.48 6.63
C GLU A 19 6.74 -10.00 5.67
N LYS A 20 6.48 -11.15 5.02
CA LYS A 20 7.30 -11.63 3.90
C LYS A 20 6.42 -12.19 2.79
N PHE A 21 6.74 -11.86 1.54
CA PHE A 21 6.09 -12.46 0.39
C PHE A 21 6.85 -13.73 -0.03
N ASN A 22 6.44 -14.86 0.54
CA ASN A 22 7.15 -16.13 0.33
C ASN A 22 6.75 -16.82 -0.99
N PHE A 23 5.60 -16.47 -1.56
CA PHE A 23 5.11 -17.04 -2.81
C PHE A 23 4.81 -15.93 -3.81
N THR A 24 5.24 -16.13 -5.04
CA THR A 24 5.02 -15.18 -6.13
C THR A 24 4.74 -15.95 -7.41
N ILE A 25 3.64 -15.62 -8.09
CA ILE A 25 3.31 -16.20 -9.39
C ILE A 25 3.03 -15.12 -10.44
N LYS A 26 3.74 -15.22 -11.57
CA LYS A 26 3.62 -14.26 -12.70
C LYS A 26 2.57 -14.73 -13.72
N LYS A 27 2.23 -13.84 -14.66
CA LYS A 27 1.32 -14.13 -15.78
C LYS A 27 -0.05 -14.61 -15.30
N VAL A 28 -0.64 -13.84 -14.40
CA VAL A 28 -2.01 -14.06 -13.91
C VAL A 28 -2.95 -13.00 -14.48
N GLN A 29 -4.03 -13.44 -15.11
CA GLN A 29 -5.15 -12.59 -15.46
C GLN A 29 -6.05 -12.43 -14.24
N PHE A 30 -6.54 -11.22 -14.03
CA PHE A 30 -7.35 -10.85 -12.88
C PHE A 30 -8.70 -10.30 -13.32
N ALA A 31 -9.75 -10.73 -12.63
CA ALA A 31 -11.07 -10.13 -12.64
C ALA A 31 -11.56 -9.98 -11.20
N ALA A 32 -12.20 -8.87 -10.89
CA ALA A 32 -12.88 -8.62 -9.63
C ALA A 32 -14.19 -7.90 -9.90
N GLU A 33 -15.29 -8.50 -9.48
CA GLU A 33 -16.65 -8.06 -9.81
C GLU A 33 -17.45 -7.86 -8.53
N SER A 34 -17.92 -6.63 -8.33
CA SER A 34 -18.75 -6.27 -7.18
C SER A 34 -20.20 -6.19 -7.64
N PHE A 35 -21.03 -7.15 -7.25
CA PHE A 35 -22.42 -7.28 -7.70
C PHE A 35 -23.18 -5.93 -7.65
N GLY A 36 -23.41 -5.33 -8.83
CA GLY A 36 -23.80 -3.92 -8.92
C GLY A 36 -24.20 -3.37 -10.29
N GLY A 37 -24.29 -4.19 -11.35
CA GLY A 37 -24.94 -3.82 -12.62
C GLY A 37 -24.04 -3.12 -13.65
N TYR A 38 -24.41 -3.32 -14.91
CA TYR A 38 -24.07 -2.63 -16.18
C TYR A 38 -22.63 -2.08 -16.38
N PRO A 39 -21.97 -2.32 -17.53
CA PRO A 39 -20.68 -1.72 -17.83
C PRO A 39 -20.74 -0.18 -17.66
N GLY A 40 -19.89 0.36 -16.79
CA GLY A 40 -19.83 1.81 -16.48
C GLY A 40 -20.11 2.15 -15.01
N LEU A 41 -20.80 1.29 -14.25
CA LEU A 41 -20.93 1.43 -12.80
C LEU A 41 -19.66 0.92 -12.11
N GLY A 42 -18.96 1.80 -11.40
CA GLY A 42 -17.70 1.48 -10.71
C GLY A 42 -17.85 0.26 -9.80
N GLY A 43 -16.87 -0.65 -9.83
CA GLY A 43 -16.92 -1.88 -9.02
C GLY A 43 -16.43 -3.15 -9.71
N ASN A 44 -16.15 -3.08 -11.01
CA ASN A 44 -15.56 -4.16 -11.79
C ASN A 44 -14.15 -3.79 -12.25
N TRP A 45 -13.21 -4.70 -12.06
CA TRP A 45 -11.80 -4.51 -12.36
C TRP A 45 -11.26 -5.70 -13.14
N TYR A 46 -10.62 -5.42 -14.27
CA TYR A 46 -10.06 -6.44 -15.14
C TYR A 46 -8.61 -6.10 -15.48
N ALA A 47 -7.74 -7.11 -15.44
CA ALA A 47 -6.37 -6.97 -15.88
C ALA A 47 -5.94 -8.22 -16.66
N LYS A 48 -5.37 -8.01 -17.86
CA LYS A 48 -4.98 -9.10 -18.77
C LYS A 48 -3.80 -9.90 -18.24
N SER A 49 -2.86 -9.27 -17.52
CA SER A 49 -1.66 -9.91 -16.99
C SER A 49 -1.07 -9.10 -15.84
N GLY A 50 -0.57 -9.84 -14.85
CA GLY A 50 0.08 -9.30 -13.66
C GLY A 50 0.77 -10.39 -12.86
N THR A 51 1.23 -10.01 -11.68
CA THR A 51 1.94 -10.86 -10.74
C THR A 51 1.19 -10.87 -9.40
N LEU A 52 1.01 -12.07 -8.84
CA LEU A 52 0.48 -12.26 -7.50
C LEU A 52 1.63 -12.44 -6.51
N TYR A 53 1.50 -11.80 -5.35
CA TYR A 53 2.40 -11.91 -4.22
C TYR A 53 1.59 -12.35 -3.01
N LEU A 54 1.97 -13.47 -2.39
CA LEU A 54 1.25 -14.04 -1.26
C LEU A 54 2.13 -14.00 0.00
N SER A 55 1.67 -13.24 0.99
CA SER A 55 2.22 -13.20 2.34
C SER A 55 1.36 -13.99 3.31
N GLU A 56 1.76 -14.05 4.57
CA GLU A 56 1.02 -14.69 5.66
C GLU A 56 -0.31 -14.00 5.94
N TYR A 57 -0.52 -12.77 5.47
CA TYR A 57 -1.68 -11.94 5.84
C TYR A 57 -2.56 -11.53 4.65
N ARG A 58 -1.95 -11.37 3.47
CA ARG A 58 -2.64 -10.85 2.29
C ARG A 58 -2.07 -11.44 1.00
N LEU A 59 -2.95 -11.50 0.01
CA LEU A 59 -2.59 -11.65 -1.38
C LEU A 59 -2.59 -10.27 -2.02
N VAL A 60 -1.60 -9.95 -2.84
CA VAL A 60 -1.53 -8.70 -3.59
C VAL A 60 -1.31 -9.01 -5.07
N TYR A 61 -2.22 -8.53 -5.91
CA TYR A 61 -2.08 -8.53 -7.36
C TYR A 61 -1.45 -7.21 -7.80
N VAL A 62 -0.44 -7.28 -8.66
CA VAL A 62 0.22 -6.11 -9.25
C VAL A 62 0.20 -6.25 -10.77
N LEU A 63 -0.29 -5.24 -11.48
CA LEU A 63 -0.40 -5.27 -12.94
C LEU A 63 0.99 -5.16 -13.60
N ASP A 64 1.20 -5.95 -14.66
CA ASP A 64 2.43 -5.89 -15.46
C ASP A 64 2.54 -4.56 -16.21
N LYS A 65 1.43 -4.15 -16.84
CA LYS A 65 1.33 -2.87 -17.56
C LYS A 65 0.56 -1.87 -16.71
N ARG A 66 1.17 -0.69 -16.52
CA ARG A 66 0.56 0.43 -15.81
C ARG A 66 -0.54 1.02 -16.70
N ASN A 67 -1.77 0.52 -16.57
CA ASN A 67 -2.94 1.12 -17.22
C ASN A 67 -3.83 1.72 -16.12
N ARG A 68 -4.13 3.01 -16.19
CA ARG A 68 -4.99 3.67 -15.17
C ARG A 68 -6.44 3.24 -15.39
N PRO A 69 -7.25 3.03 -14.32
CA PRO A 69 -7.06 3.43 -12.91
C PRO A 69 -6.47 2.38 -11.96
N LEU A 70 -6.31 1.11 -12.37
CA LEU A 70 -5.87 0.02 -11.48
C LEU A 70 -4.38 -0.30 -11.69
N LYS A 71 -3.59 -0.22 -10.62
CA LYS A 71 -2.16 -0.60 -10.59
C LYS A 71 -1.92 -1.88 -9.79
N SER A 72 -2.66 -2.04 -8.70
CA SER A 72 -2.58 -3.19 -7.81
C SER A 72 -3.90 -3.41 -7.07
N PHE A 73 -4.10 -4.62 -6.55
CA PHE A 73 -5.30 -5.00 -5.81
C PHE A 73 -4.91 -5.90 -4.63
N GLU A 74 -5.38 -5.59 -3.43
CA GLU A 74 -5.07 -6.35 -2.22
C GLU A 74 -6.28 -7.16 -1.70
N PHE A 75 -6.03 -8.42 -1.35
CA PHE A 75 -6.96 -9.31 -0.68
C PHE A 75 -6.43 -9.67 0.71
N PRO A 76 -6.96 -9.04 1.78
CA PRO A 76 -6.71 -9.52 3.14
C PRO A 76 -7.26 -10.93 3.29
N LEU A 77 -6.42 -11.90 3.65
CA LEU A 77 -6.81 -13.31 3.71
C LEU A 77 -7.90 -13.57 4.76
N THR A 78 -7.95 -12.75 5.82
CA THR A 78 -9.00 -12.76 6.86
C THR A 78 -10.41 -12.49 6.34
N LEU A 79 -10.52 -11.93 5.14
CA LEU A 79 -11.77 -11.49 4.51
C LEU A 79 -12.13 -12.31 3.26
N VAL A 80 -11.31 -13.29 2.91
CA VAL A 80 -11.56 -14.21 1.81
C VAL A 80 -12.49 -15.34 2.27
N THR A 81 -13.47 -15.64 1.41
CA THR A 81 -14.47 -16.70 1.61
C THR A 81 -14.82 -17.32 0.26
N GLN A 82 -15.45 -18.50 0.26
CA GLN A 82 -15.92 -19.19 -0.96
C GLN A 82 -14.78 -19.42 -1.96
N GLU A 83 -13.58 -19.66 -1.46
CA GLU A 83 -12.41 -19.97 -2.24
C GLU A 83 -12.55 -21.31 -2.97
N GLU A 84 -12.17 -21.34 -4.24
CA GLU A 84 -12.26 -22.54 -5.06
C GLU A 84 -11.15 -22.53 -6.12
N TYR A 85 -10.36 -23.60 -6.17
CA TYR A 85 -9.40 -23.84 -7.25
C TYR A 85 -9.99 -24.82 -8.26
N LYS A 86 -10.02 -24.43 -9.53
CA LYS A 86 -10.54 -25.25 -10.62
C LYS A 86 -9.47 -25.51 -11.67
N LYS A 87 -9.39 -26.77 -12.08
CA LYS A 87 -8.55 -27.29 -13.18
C LYS A 87 -9.46 -27.88 -14.27
N PRO A 88 -10.10 -27.04 -15.10
CA PRO A 88 -10.96 -27.54 -16.17
C PRO A 88 -10.20 -28.47 -17.12
N ARG A 89 -10.87 -29.49 -17.65
CA ARG A 89 -10.32 -30.39 -18.68
C ARG A 89 -9.90 -29.61 -19.94
N PHE A 90 -10.67 -28.57 -20.27
CA PHE A 90 -10.39 -27.64 -21.36
C PHE A 90 -10.30 -26.21 -20.83
N GLY A 91 -9.18 -25.54 -21.11
CA GLY A 91 -8.95 -24.15 -20.73
C GLY A 91 -7.86 -23.96 -19.65
N LYS A 92 -7.88 -22.77 -19.05
CA LYS A 92 -6.87 -22.34 -18.07
C LYS A 92 -7.33 -22.68 -16.67
N THR A 93 -6.38 -23.03 -15.80
CA THR A 93 -6.63 -23.18 -14.37
C THR A 93 -6.94 -21.81 -13.76
N TYR A 94 -7.80 -21.80 -12.77
CA TYR A 94 -8.14 -20.55 -12.08
C TYR A 94 -8.48 -20.78 -10.62
N LEU A 95 -8.24 -19.74 -9.83
CA LEU A 95 -8.62 -19.62 -8.44
C LEU A 95 -9.69 -18.53 -8.32
N THR A 96 -10.80 -18.84 -7.67
CA THR A 96 -11.89 -17.90 -7.42
C THR A 96 -12.18 -17.76 -5.94
N GLY A 97 -12.86 -16.68 -5.56
CA GLY A 97 -13.39 -16.50 -4.23
C GLY A 97 -14.15 -15.19 -4.10
N VAL A 98 -14.64 -14.90 -2.90
CA VAL A 98 -15.29 -13.66 -2.53
C VAL A 98 -14.48 -13.00 -1.43
N VAL A 99 -14.11 -11.74 -1.63
CA VAL A 99 -13.44 -10.93 -0.62
C VAL A 99 -14.42 -9.87 -0.09
N LYS A 100 -14.51 -9.73 1.24
CA LYS A 100 -15.32 -8.68 1.86
C LYS A 100 -14.65 -7.30 1.75
N ASN A 101 -15.47 -6.26 1.63
CA ASN A 101 -14.99 -4.89 1.61
C ASN A 101 -14.35 -4.50 2.94
N VAL A 102 -13.38 -3.58 2.87
CA VAL A 102 -12.77 -2.94 4.04
C VAL A 102 -13.19 -1.47 3.99
N PRO A 103 -13.58 -0.85 5.11
CA PRO A 103 -13.83 0.59 5.17
C PRO A 103 -12.63 1.35 4.59
N ASN A 104 -12.90 2.34 3.72
CA ASN A 104 -11.87 3.13 3.03
C ASN A 104 -10.92 2.35 2.08
N GLY A 105 -11.21 1.09 1.75
CA GLY A 105 -10.41 0.30 0.80
C GLY A 105 -10.66 0.61 -0.69
N GLY A 106 -11.49 1.59 -1.02
CA GLY A 106 -11.86 1.91 -2.42
C GLY A 106 -12.85 0.94 -3.07
N VAL A 107 -13.17 -0.20 -2.44
CA VAL A 107 -14.21 -1.13 -2.89
C VAL A 107 -15.37 -1.12 -1.91
N LYS A 108 -16.57 -0.79 -2.38
CA LYS A 108 -17.75 -0.54 -1.54
C LYS A 108 -18.52 -1.80 -1.14
N LYS A 109 -18.46 -2.86 -1.95
CA LYS A 109 -19.25 -4.09 -1.77
C LYS A 109 -18.34 -5.31 -1.71
N PRO A 110 -18.81 -6.46 -1.20
CA PRO A 110 -18.13 -7.73 -1.41
C PRO A 110 -17.91 -8.00 -2.90
N THR A 111 -16.74 -8.55 -3.23
CA THR A 111 -16.27 -8.66 -4.61
C THR A 111 -15.86 -10.09 -4.89
N LYS A 112 -16.44 -10.66 -5.95
CA LYS A 112 -16.03 -11.95 -6.47
C LYS A 112 -14.78 -11.76 -7.30
N PHE A 113 -13.70 -12.45 -6.96
CA PHE A 113 -12.47 -12.42 -7.73
C PHE A 113 -12.27 -13.70 -8.51
N LYS A 114 -11.56 -13.59 -9.63
CA LYS A 114 -11.07 -14.70 -10.45
C LYS A 114 -9.63 -14.42 -10.88
N LEU A 115 -8.76 -15.36 -10.55
CA LEU A 115 -7.33 -15.35 -10.86
C LEU A 115 -7.07 -16.49 -11.84
N THR A 116 -6.84 -16.16 -13.11
CA THR A 116 -6.63 -17.16 -14.16
C THR A 116 -5.15 -17.25 -14.50
N PHE A 117 -4.56 -18.42 -14.34
CA PHE A 117 -3.13 -18.64 -14.53
C PHE A 117 -2.83 -18.87 -16.02
N LEU A 118 -2.04 -17.97 -16.62
CA LEU A 118 -1.80 -17.96 -18.07
C LEU A 118 -0.58 -18.78 -18.47
N ASP A 119 0.42 -18.89 -17.60
CA ASP A 119 1.66 -19.63 -17.86
C ASP A 119 1.77 -20.81 -16.88
N LYS A 120 1.78 -22.03 -17.42
CA LYS A 120 1.93 -23.28 -16.65
C LYS A 120 3.37 -23.79 -16.64
N LYS A 121 4.28 -23.19 -17.42
CA LYS A 121 5.61 -23.77 -17.69
C LYS A 121 6.67 -23.33 -16.66
N LYS A 122 6.50 -22.17 -16.04
CA LYS A 122 7.54 -21.56 -15.18
C LYS A 122 7.29 -21.73 -13.69
N GLN A 123 6.03 -21.79 -13.28
CA GLN A 123 5.60 -21.86 -11.88
C GLN A 123 4.32 -22.68 -11.84
N ASP A 124 4.20 -23.61 -10.90
CA ASP A 124 3.01 -24.45 -10.78
C ASP A 124 1.86 -23.65 -10.15
N PRO A 125 0.75 -23.40 -10.88
CA PRO A 125 -0.42 -22.75 -10.32
C PRO A 125 -1.06 -23.53 -9.17
N GLU A 126 -0.84 -24.85 -9.12
CA GLU A 126 -1.41 -25.76 -8.14
C GLU A 126 -0.75 -25.53 -6.77
N ASP A 127 0.58 -25.53 -6.70
CA ASP A 127 1.35 -25.21 -5.48
C ASP A 127 0.95 -23.84 -4.91
N PHE A 128 0.87 -22.82 -5.77
CA PHE A 128 0.47 -21.48 -5.34
C PHE A 128 -0.96 -21.46 -4.78
N SER A 129 -1.88 -22.17 -5.45
CA SER A 129 -3.28 -22.20 -5.07
C SER A 129 -3.48 -22.96 -3.76
N PHE A 130 -2.81 -24.09 -3.56
CA PHE A 130 -2.88 -24.84 -2.30
C PHE A 130 -2.28 -24.05 -1.13
N GLU A 131 -1.14 -23.39 -1.31
CA GLU A 131 -0.59 -22.51 -0.27
C GLU A 131 -1.56 -21.37 0.09
N PHE A 132 -2.23 -20.78 -0.91
CA PHE A 132 -3.25 -19.76 -0.67
C PHE A 132 -4.42 -20.32 0.16
N LEU A 133 -4.96 -21.47 -0.24
CA LEU A 133 -6.09 -22.11 0.44
C LEU A 133 -5.73 -22.48 1.89
N ASP A 134 -4.55 -23.06 2.10
CA ASP A 134 -4.04 -23.43 3.42
C ASP A 134 -3.91 -22.20 4.32
N ARG A 135 -3.41 -21.06 3.80
CA ARG A 135 -3.31 -19.83 4.60
C ARG A 135 -4.67 -19.26 4.96
N VAL A 136 -5.61 -19.26 4.02
CA VAL A 136 -6.99 -18.80 4.28
C VAL A 136 -7.64 -19.66 5.37
N GLU A 137 -7.52 -20.98 5.28
CA GLU A 137 -8.10 -21.90 6.27
C GLU A 137 -7.40 -21.78 7.63
N ASN A 138 -6.07 -21.72 7.66
CA ASN A 138 -5.33 -21.50 8.91
C ASN A 138 -5.74 -20.22 9.64
N ILE A 139 -5.89 -19.11 8.91
CA ILE A 139 -6.36 -17.84 9.48
C ILE A 139 -7.79 -17.98 10.02
N ARG A 140 -8.65 -18.69 9.28
CA ARG A 140 -10.05 -18.93 9.67
C ARG A 140 -10.11 -19.74 10.96
N GLU A 141 -9.33 -20.80 11.09
CA GLU A 141 -9.20 -21.62 12.29
C GLU A 141 -8.67 -20.83 13.49
N LEU A 142 -7.64 -20.00 13.27
CA LEU A 142 -7.13 -19.10 14.32
C LEU A 142 -8.20 -18.12 14.79
N ARG A 143 -9.03 -17.61 13.87
CA ARG A 143 -10.12 -16.69 14.20
C ARG A 143 -11.22 -17.37 15.02
N LYS A 144 -11.57 -18.62 14.72
CA LYS A 144 -12.56 -19.41 15.49
C LYS A 144 -12.14 -19.56 16.96
N LYS A 145 -10.83 -19.71 17.23
CA LYS A 145 -10.26 -19.87 18.57
C LYS A 145 -10.21 -18.57 19.39
N LEU A 146 -10.42 -17.41 18.78
CA LEU A 146 -10.35 -16.13 19.47
C LEU A 146 -11.70 -15.72 20.06
N PRO A 147 -11.73 -15.05 21.22
CA PRO A 147 -12.96 -14.44 21.75
C PRO A 147 -13.61 -13.51 20.72
N LYS A 148 -14.95 -13.49 20.65
CA LYS A 148 -15.73 -12.71 19.66
C LYS A 148 -15.31 -11.22 19.61
N GLU A 149 -14.96 -10.64 20.75
CA GLU A 149 -14.46 -9.26 20.87
C GLU A 149 -13.15 -9.03 20.11
N LYS A 150 -12.23 -10.01 20.15
CA LYS A 150 -10.93 -9.94 19.46
C LYS A 150 -11.05 -10.26 17.98
N GLN A 151 -12.04 -11.06 17.58
CA GLN A 151 -12.30 -11.38 16.17
C GLN A 151 -12.65 -10.14 15.33
N LYS A 152 -13.28 -9.12 15.92
CA LYS A 152 -13.61 -7.86 15.24
C LYS A 152 -12.37 -6.97 14.99
N LYS A 153 -11.36 -7.04 15.87
CA LYS A 153 -10.12 -6.23 15.75
C LYS A 153 -9.08 -6.81 14.78
N LEU A 154 -9.20 -8.08 14.38
CA LEU A 154 -8.24 -8.74 13.48
C LEU A 154 -8.27 -8.27 12.01
N VAL A 155 -9.19 -7.37 11.65
CA VAL A 155 -9.28 -6.85 10.29
C VAL A 155 -8.07 -5.96 9.93
N LEU A 156 -7.23 -5.58 10.90
CA LEU A 156 -6.20 -4.54 10.72
C LEU A 156 -4.81 -4.80 11.33
N MET A 157 -4.50 -5.98 11.89
CA MET A 157 -3.21 -6.18 12.57
C MET A 157 -2.40 -7.36 12.03
N PRO A 158 -1.07 -7.21 11.82
CA PRO A 158 -0.19 -8.34 11.62
C PRO A 158 -0.24 -9.24 12.86
N VAL A 159 -0.41 -10.55 12.67
CA VAL A 159 -0.32 -11.53 13.75
C VAL A 159 1.14 -11.56 14.20
N THR A 160 1.46 -10.81 15.25
CA THR A 160 2.72 -10.97 15.95
C THR A 160 2.67 -12.35 16.61
N LYS A 161 3.54 -13.27 16.16
CA LYS A 161 3.83 -14.49 16.91
C LYS A 161 4.16 -14.04 18.34
N LYS A 162 3.48 -14.60 19.35
CA LYS A 162 3.75 -14.32 20.77
C LYS A 162 5.22 -14.62 21.07
N LYS A 163 6.09 -13.62 20.93
CA LYS A 163 7.35 -13.57 21.65
C LYS A 163 7.03 -13.13 23.07
N LYS A 164 7.76 -13.70 24.05
CA LYS A 164 7.67 -13.35 25.47
C LYS A 164 7.51 -11.84 25.62
N LYS A 165 6.53 -11.41 26.43
CA LYS A 165 6.19 -10.01 26.66
C LYS A 165 7.47 -9.21 26.96
N HIS A 166 7.95 -8.45 25.99
CA HIS A 166 8.76 -7.29 26.28
C HIS A 166 7.80 -6.20 26.72
N LYS A 167 8.05 -5.63 27.88
CA LYS A 167 7.30 -4.50 28.43
C LYS A 167 7.62 -3.33 27.50
N ILE A 168 6.68 -2.99 26.61
CA ILE A 168 6.82 -1.86 25.69
C ILE A 168 7.03 -0.63 26.57
N THR A 169 8.14 0.07 26.36
CA THR A 169 8.48 1.27 27.12
C THR A 169 7.56 2.44 26.71
N GLN A 170 7.40 3.45 27.56
CA GLN A 170 6.59 4.63 27.22
C GLN A 170 7.12 5.33 25.94
N GLU A 171 8.45 5.37 25.76
CA GLU A 171 9.08 5.90 24.55
C GLU A 171 8.69 5.13 23.26
N GLU A 172 8.55 3.80 23.33
CA GLU A 172 8.10 3.01 22.19
C GLU A 172 6.62 3.28 21.86
N GLN A 173 5.78 3.54 22.87
CA GLN A 173 4.38 3.91 22.65
C GLN A 173 4.25 5.29 22.00
N GLU A 174 5.06 6.25 22.44
CA GLU A 174 5.11 7.58 21.84
C GLU A 174 5.62 7.54 20.39
N GLN A 175 6.64 6.73 20.09
CA GLN A 175 7.11 6.56 18.71
C GLN A 175 6.06 5.93 17.80
N ILE A 176 5.32 4.92 18.28
CA ILE A 176 4.22 4.31 17.53
C ILE A 176 3.10 5.33 17.29
N THR A 177 2.78 6.15 18.29
CA THR A 177 1.76 7.19 18.20
C THR A 177 2.15 8.24 17.17
N TYR A 178 3.39 8.75 17.24
CA TYR A 178 3.93 9.71 16.27
C TYR A 178 3.92 9.15 14.84
N GLN A 179 4.34 7.89 14.62
CA GLN A 179 4.29 7.31 13.28
C GLN A 179 2.87 7.17 12.73
N ASN A 180 1.89 6.90 13.59
CA ASN A 180 0.49 6.85 13.18
C ASN A 180 -0.04 8.23 12.80
N GLU A 181 0.35 9.28 13.51
CA GLU A 181 -0.02 10.68 13.21
C GLU A 181 0.60 11.15 11.88
N VAL A 182 1.89 10.86 11.65
CA VAL A 182 2.56 11.16 10.37
C VAL A 182 1.85 10.46 9.21
N ARG A 183 1.46 9.20 9.39
CA ARG A 183 0.72 8.44 8.36
C ARG A 183 -0.68 9.02 8.12
N GLN A 184 -1.39 9.41 9.17
CA GLN A 184 -2.70 10.10 9.06
C GLN A 184 -2.57 11.41 8.28
N PHE A 185 -1.56 12.21 8.59
CA PHE A 185 -1.28 13.47 7.90
C PHE A 185 -1.00 13.25 6.41
N GLN A 186 -0.15 12.29 6.06
CA GLN A 186 0.15 11.94 4.66
C GLN A 186 -1.11 11.50 3.88
N ASN A 187 -1.98 10.70 4.50
CA ASN A 187 -3.24 10.27 3.89
C ASN A 187 -4.19 11.45 3.64
N ASN A 188 -4.24 12.42 4.56
CA ASN A 188 -5.05 13.64 4.38
C ASN A 188 -4.50 14.53 3.25
N GLN A 189 -3.17 14.65 3.11
CA GLN A 189 -2.56 15.38 1.99
C GLN A 189 -2.92 14.75 0.63
N GLN A 190 -2.91 13.41 0.54
CA GLN A 190 -3.32 12.72 -0.68
C GLN A 190 -4.81 12.92 -1.01
N ARG A 191 -5.67 12.99 0.02
CA ARG A 191 -7.10 13.30 -0.16
C ARG A 191 -7.33 14.69 -0.75
N ILE A 192 -6.66 15.70 -0.20
CA ILE A 192 -6.75 17.08 -0.69
C ILE A 192 -6.33 17.12 -2.16
N GLN A 193 -5.19 16.53 -2.53
CA GLN A 193 -4.72 16.46 -3.91
C GLN A 193 -5.70 15.74 -4.86
N SER A 194 -6.38 14.69 -4.40
CA SER A 194 -7.37 13.99 -5.22
C SER A 194 -8.64 14.82 -5.47
N GLN A 195 -9.10 15.58 -4.47
CA GLN A 195 -10.27 16.44 -4.60
C GLN A 195 -10.01 17.64 -5.53
N THR A 196 -8.82 18.24 -5.47
CA THR A 196 -8.43 19.33 -6.39
C THR A 196 -8.39 18.86 -7.85
N ASN A 197 -7.96 17.62 -8.08
CA ASN A 197 -7.91 17.03 -9.43
C ASN A 197 -9.29 16.66 -9.99
N GLU A 198 -10.26 16.35 -9.12
CA GLU A 198 -11.65 16.09 -9.54
C GLU A 198 -12.38 17.40 -9.88
N GLN A 199 -12.19 18.47 -9.10
CA GLN A 199 -12.78 19.78 -9.38
C GLN A 199 -12.26 20.40 -10.69
N ASN A 200 -10.98 20.19 -11.01
CA ASN A 200 -10.39 20.67 -12.27
C ASN A 200 -10.86 19.87 -13.51
N GLN A 201 -11.45 18.68 -13.35
CA GLN A 201 -11.98 17.89 -14.46
C GLN A 201 -13.45 18.20 -14.78
N GLN A 202 -14.21 18.76 -13.83
CA GLN A 202 -15.61 19.14 -14.06
C GLN A 202 -15.78 20.47 -14.80
N SER A 203 -14.74 21.30 -14.93
CA SER A 203 -14.81 22.61 -15.59
C SER A 203 -14.48 22.60 -17.10
N PHE A 204 -14.32 21.42 -17.73
CA PHE A 204 -13.74 21.30 -19.08
C PHE A 204 -14.70 20.89 -20.21
N TYR A 205 -16.02 20.93 -20.00
CA TYR A 205 -16.98 20.75 -21.09
C TYR A 205 -17.86 22.00 -21.27
N PRO A 206 -17.58 22.85 -22.27
CA PRO A 206 -18.59 23.79 -22.74
C PRO A 206 -19.67 22.98 -23.47
N SER A 207 -20.87 22.94 -22.92
CA SER A 207 -22.06 22.42 -23.58
C SER A 207 -22.34 23.28 -24.82
N LEU A 208 -22.02 22.76 -26.01
CA LEU A 208 -22.48 23.34 -27.27
C LEU A 208 -23.95 22.96 -27.46
N GLU A 209 -24.87 23.80 -26.99
CA GLU A 209 -26.26 23.77 -27.42
C GLU A 209 -26.33 24.25 -28.87
N ILE A 210 -26.50 23.31 -29.79
CA ILE A 210 -26.82 23.60 -31.18
C ILE A 210 -28.34 23.73 -31.26
N THR A 211 -28.85 24.96 -31.16
CA THR A 211 -30.23 25.27 -31.55
C THR A 211 -30.32 25.21 -33.07
N LYS A 212 -31.12 24.27 -33.59
CA LYS A 212 -31.50 24.21 -34.99
C LYS A 212 -32.60 25.25 -35.24
N GLU A 213 -32.25 26.41 -35.77
CA GLU A 213 -33.21 27.33 -36.35
C GLU A 213 -33.44 26.95 -37.82
N GLU A 214 -34.64 26.46 -38.13
CA GLU A 214 -35.14 26.29 -39.48
C GLU A 214 -35.47 27.67 -40.08
N THR A 215 -34.68 28.09 -41.08
CA THR A 215 -34.97 29.30 -41.85
C THR A 215 -35.96 29.01 -42.96
N ALA A 216 -37.19 29.53 -42.82
CA ALA A 216 -38.10 29.74 -43.94
C ALA A 216 -37.68 31.00 -44.73
N PHE A 217 -37.61 30.85 -46.05
CA PHE A 217 -37.23 31.86 -47.02
C PHE A 217 -38.41 32.82 -47.25
N VAL A 218 -38.28 34.10 -46.90
CA VAL A 218 -39.15 35.18 -47.40
C VAL A 218 -38.30 36.41 -47.69
N ILE A 219 -38.30 36.84 -48.96
CA ILE A 219 -37.70 38.09 -49.43
C ILE A 219 -38.74 39.20 -49.26
N PRO A 220 -38.38 40.35 -48.64
CA PRO A 220 -38.62 41.59 -49.37
C PRO A 220 -37.54 42.67 -49.17
N ASN A 221 -37.34 43.42 -50.25
CA ASN A 221 -36.81 44.79 -50.37
C ASN A 221 -35.55 45.17 -49.56
N THR A 222 -34.48 45.24 -50.34
CA THR A 222 -33.14 45.74 -50.03
C THR A 222 -33.16 47.25 -49.80
N GLU A 223 -32.99 47.67 -48.53
CA GLU A 223 -32.16 48.84 -48.18
C GLU A 223 -31.98 48.96 -46.65
N ASN A 224 -32.95 48.51 -45.82
CA ASN A 224 -32.85 48.60 -44.36
C ASN A 224 -32.20 47.36 -43.67
N VAL A 225 -31.98 46.26 -44.38
CA VAL A 225 -31.46 45.00 -43.82
C VAL A 225 -29.94 45.04 -43.54
N ILE A 226 -29.20 45.93 -44.22
CA ILE A 226 -27.74 46.01 -44.10
C ILE A 226 -27.33 46.64 -42.75
N ILE A 227 -28.12 47.55 -42.22
CA ILE A 227 -27.79 48.27 -40.97
C ILE A 227 -27.99 47.37 -39.73
N VAL A 228 -29.04 46.53 -39.72
CA VAL A 228 -29.34 45.63 -38.58
C VAL A 228 -28.32 44.48 -38.47
N LYS A 229 -27.83 43.95 -39.61
CA LYS A 229 -26.79 42.90 -39.60
C LYS A 229 -25.46 43.39 -39.02
N ASN A 230 -25.14 44.67 -39.20
CA ASN A 230 -23.87 45.24 -38.72
C ASN A 230 -23.88 45.50 -37.20
N GLN A 231 -25.02 45.93 -36.64
CA GLN A 231 -25.18 46.11 -35.20
C GLN A 231 -25.11 44.78 -34.43
N ASN A 232 -25.71 43.71 -34.96
CA ASN A 232 -25.65 42.38 -34.35
C ASN A 232 -24.25 41.73 -34.42
N GLN A 233 -23.42 42.10 -35.39
CA GLN A 233 -22.02 41.63 -35.43
C GLN A 233 -21.15 42.34 -34.37
N GLN A 234 -21.36 43.63 -34.14
CA GLN A 234 -20.62 44.39 -33.11
C GLN A 234 -20.98 43.94 -31.68
N THR A 235 -22.25 43.64 -31.40
CA THR A 235 -22.66 43.15 -30.07
C THR A 235 -22.10 41.75 -29.77
N ASN A 236 -22.05 40.87 -30.78
CA ASN A 236 -21.45 39.53 -30.64
C ASN A 236 -19.93 39.55 -30.42
N LEU A 237 -19.21 40.50 -31.05
CA LEU A 237 -17.78 40.70 -30.83
C LEU A 237 -17.50 41.20 -29.40
N SER A 238 -18.30 42.15 -28.90
CA SER A 238 -18.17 42.68 -27.54
C SER A 238 -18.45 41.61 -26.46
N ASN A 239 -19.49 40.79 -26.66
CA ASN A 239 -19.82 39.71 -25.73
C ASN A 239 -18.72 38.63 -25.67
N ASN A 240 -18.08 38.32 -26.80
CA ASN A 240 -16.99 37.36 -26.85
C ASN A 240 -15.72 37.92 -26.16
N GLN A 241 -15.41 39.20 -26.34
CA GLN A 241 -14.29 39.86 -25.65
C GLN A 241 -14.46 39.86 -24.12
N ASN A 242 -15.67 40.13 -23.63
CA ASN A 242 -15.98 40.08 -22.19
C ASN A 242 -15.85 38.66 -21.63
N SER A 243 -16.29 37.64 -22.38
CA SER A 243 -16.13 36.23 -22.00
C SER A 243 -14.67 35.82 -21.88
N ILE A 244 -13.83 36.20 -22.85
CA ILE A 244 -12.38 35.92 -22.85
C ILE A 244 -11.70 36.64 -21.67
N MET A 245 -12.08 37.88 -21.39
CA MET A 245 -11.53 38.65 -20.27
C MET A 245 -11.84 37.99 -18.93
N ASN A 246 -13.08 37.54 -18.72
CA ASN A 246 -13.50 36.83 -17.51
C ASN A 246 -12.78 35.48 -17.35
N GLN A 247 -12.59 34.74 -18.44
CA GLN A 247 -11.83 33.49 -18.41
C GLN A 247 -10.36 33.71 -18.02
N ASN A 248 -9.73 34.76 -18.54
CA ASN A 248 -8.35 35.10 -18.20
C ASN A 248 -8.21 35.55 -16.74
N GLN A 249 -9.15 36.33 -16.22
CA GLN A 249 -9.18 36.70 -14.80
C GLN A 249 -9.30 35.47 -13.90
N ASN A 250 -10.18 34.52 -14.25
CA ASN A 250 -10.35 33.29 -13.48
C ASN A 250 -9.07 32.42 -13.51
N ARG A 251 -8.42 32.29 -14.68
CA ARG A 251 -7.13 31.57 -14.80
C ARG A 251 -6.05 32.18 -13.90
N ASN A 252 -5.95 33.51 -13.88
CA ASN A 252 -4.97 34.19 -13.02
C ASN A 252 -5.27 33.98 -11.53
N GLN A 253 -6.55 34.00 -11.12
CA GLN A 253 -6.94 33.70 -9.74
C GLN A 253 -6.57 32.28 -9.33
N ILE A 254 -6.85 31.28 -10.18
CA ILE A 254 -6.48 29.88 -9.93
C ILE A 254 -4.96 29.72 -9.85
N GLN A 255 -4.21 30.38 -10.73
CA GLN A 255 -2.75 30.34 -10.72
C GLN A 255 -2.17 30.91 -9.42
N ASN A 256 -2.70 32.04 -8.94
CA ASN A 256 -2.28 32.65 -7.68
C ASN A 256 -2.63 31.76 -6.47
N GLN A 257 -3.82 31.14 -6.47
CA GLN A 257 -4.20 30.20 -5.41
C GLN A 257 -3.26 28.99 -5.36
N ASN A 258 -2.91 28.42 -6.51
CA ASN A 258 -1.97 27.29 -6.60
C ASN A 258 -0.56 27.69 -6.14
N GLN A 259 -0.10 28.89 -6.46
CA GLN A 259 1.20 29.40 -5.98
C GLN A 259 1.22 29.53 -4.46
N ASN A 260 0.17 30.10 -3.85
CA ASN A 260 0.05 30.22 -2.39
C ASN A 260 0.00 28.85 -1.70
N GLN A 261 -0.74 27.88 -2.27
CA GLN A 261 -0.78 26.51 -1.73
C GLN A 261 0.60 25.83 -1.78
N ASN A 262 1.35 26.02 -2.86
CA ASN A 262 2.70 25.47 -2.99
C ASN A 262 3.68 26.12 -2.00
N GLN A 263 3.58 27.43 -1.77
CA GLN A 263 4.38 28.13 -0.76
C GLN A 263 4.09 27.59 0.64
N ASN A 264 2.82 27.43 1.00
CA ASN A 264 2.43 26.85 2.29
C ASN A 264 2.92 25.40 2.47
N LEU A 265 2.87 24.59 1.40
CA LEU A 265 3.39 23.22 1.43
C LEU A 265 4.91 23.20 1.68
N MET A 266 5.65 24.08 1.01
CA MET A 266 7.10 24.20 1.19
C MET A 266 7.47 24.68 2.60
N GLN A 267 6.74 25.67 3.14
CA GLN A 267 6.93 26.12 4.52
C GLN A 267 6.67 24.99 5.52
N ASN A 268 5.63 24.19 5.32
CA ASN A 268 5.31 23.06 6.19
C ASN A 268 6.39 21.96 6.11
N GLN A 269 6.88 21.65 4.92
CA GLN A 269 8.01 20.71 4.76
C GLN A 269 9.27 21.19 5.50
N ASN A 270 9.59 22.49 5.41
CA ASN A 270 10.73 23.07 6.12
C ASN A 270 10.54 23.00 7.65
N GLN A 271 9.33 23.25 8.15
CA GLN A 271 9.02 23.11 9.58
C GLN A 271 9.19 21.67 10.06
N ILE A 272 8.69 20.68 9.31
CA ILE A 272 8.85 19.26 9.62
C ILE A 272 10.34 18.87 9.64
N GLN A 273 11.12 19.34 8.66
CA GLN A 273 12.56 19.09 8.61
C GLN A 273 13.27 19.69 9.84
N MET A 274 12.94 20.93 10.21
CA MET A 274 13.51 21.59 11.40
C MET A 274 13.16 20.83 12.68
N GLN A 275 11.90 20.39 12.85
CA GLN A 275 11.49 19.60 14.01
C GLN A 275 12.25 18.28 14.10
N SER A 276 12.47 17.59 12.96
CA SER A 276 13.25 16.35 12.94
C SER A 276 14.72 16.56 13.34
N GLN A 277 15.32 17.71 12.97
CA GLN A 277 16.67 18.07 13.39
C GLN A 277 16.74 18.33 14.89
N ILE A 278 15.78 19.06 15.46
CA ILE A 278 15.69 19.32 16.91
C ILE A 278 15.57 18.00 17.68
N GLN A 279 14.72 17.08 17.22
CA GLN A 279 14.57 15.75 17.84
C GLN A 279 15.89 14.96 17.82
N ASN A 280 16.64 15.00 16.72
CA ASN A 280 17.94 14.34 16.63
C ASN A 280 18.98 14.96 17.57
N ILE A 281 19.00 16.29 17.71
CA ILE A 281 19.88 16.99 18.66
C ILE A 281 19.56 16.54 20.09
N ASN A 282 18.28 16.55 20.48
CA ASN A 282 17.86 16.13 21.82
C ASN A 282 18.21 14.66 22.11
N ARG A 283 18.05 13.78 21.12
CA ARG A 283 18.42 12.37 21.23
C ARG A 283 19.91 12.20 21.50
N ASN A 284 20.76 12.92 20.76
CA ASN A 284 22.21 12.86 20.94
C ASN A 284 22.64 13.41 22.30
N GLN A 285 22.01 14.49 22.78
CA GLN A 285 22.27 15.02 24.13
C GLN A 285 21.92 14.01 25.23
N ASN A 286 20.80 13.29 25.08
CA ASN A 286 20.40 12.27 26.05
C ASN A 286 21.37 11.07 26.04
N ILE A 287 21.83 10.62 24.87
CA ILE A 287 22.83 9.55 24.75
C ILE A 287 24.12 9.93 25.50
N ASN A 288 24.61 11.16 25.31
CA ASN A 288 25.82 11.64 25.97
C ASN A 288 25.66 11.71 27.50
N LYS A 289 24.49 12.15 28.01
CA LYS A 289 24.19 12.15 29.44
C LYS A 289 24.23 10.75 30.04
N THR A 290 23.62 9.76 29.37
CA THR A 290 23.61 8.37 29.82
C THR A 290 25.01 7.75 29.82
N GLN A 291 25.83 8.06 28.81
CA GLN A 291 27.22 7.58 28.74
C GLN A 291 28.06 8.12 29.91
N ASN A 292 27.92 9.41 30.25
CA ASN A 292 28.64 10.03 31.36
C ASN A 292 28.21 9.46 32.73
N GLN A 293 26.92 9.16 32.91
CA GLN A 293 26.43 8.52 34.14
C GLN A 293 27.01 7.11 34.34
N ASN A 294 27.10 6.32 33.27
CA ASN A 294 27.65 4.97 33.33
C ASN A 294 29.17 4.97 33.61
N GLN A 295 29.92 5.95 33.09
CA GLN A 295 31.35 6.10 33.40
C GLN A 295 31.59 6.43 34.87
N ASN A 296 30.78 7.31 35.46
CA ASN A 296 30.89 7.66 36.89
C ASN A 296 30.49 6.50 37.83
N GLN A 297 29.54 5.66 37.45
CA GLN A 297 29.19 4.46 38.22
C GLN A 297 30.30 3.40 38.19
N ASN A 298 30.95 3.21 37.05
CA ASN A 298 32.07 2.28 36.94
C ASN A 298 33.28 2.75 37.77
N GLN A 299 33.56 4.05 37.85
CA GLN A 299 34.63 4.56 38.71
C GLN A 299 34.31 4.39 40.21
N LYS A 300 33.05 4.59 40.63
CA LYS A 300 32.63 4.33 42.02
C LYS A 300 32.73 2.87 42.43
N ASN A 301 32.45 1.92 41.52
CA ASN A 301 32.54 0.50 41.82
C ASN A 301 33.98 -0.03 41.85
N VAL A 302 34.93 0.62 41.17
CA VAL A 302 36.36 0.23 41.24
C VAL A 302 36.97 0.61 42.60
N VAL A 303 36.56 1.74 43.20
CA VAL A 303 37.09 2.19 44.50
C VAL A 303 36.61 1.33 45.68
N LEU A 304 35.52 0.58 45.52
CA LEU A 304 34.96 -0.29 46.57
C LEU A 304 35.53 -1.72 46.60
N ILE A 305 36.43 -2.07 45.67
CA ILE A 305 37.01 -3.42 45.58
C ILE A 305 38.43 -3.47 46.17
N GLU A 306 39.06 -2.32 46.45
CA GLU A 306 40.43 -2.26 46.96
C GLU A 306 40.56 -2.18 48.50
N SER A 307 39.46 -2.29 49.26
CA SER A 307 39.52 -2.15 50.73
C SER A 307 39.49 -3.43 51.54
N ASP A 308 39.27 -4.61 50.95
CA ASP A 308 39.19 -5.87 51.71
C ASP A 308 39.90 -7.01 50.97
N THR A 309 41.22 -7.15 51.14
CA THR A 309 41.93 -8.45 51.05
C THR A 309 43.40 -8.28 51.45
N GLU A 310 43.64 -8.14 52.76
CA GLU A 310 44.87 -8.64 53.38
C GLU A 310 44.54 -9.95 54.09
N SER A 311 44.98 -11.07 53.52
CA SER A 311 45.49 -12.25 54.26
C SER A 311 45.92 -13.34 53.27
N ASP A 312 47.23 -13.56 53.27
CA ASP A 312 47.99 -14.80 53.07
C ASP A 312 47.24 -16.04 52.58
N VAL A 313 47.60 -16.57 51.39
CA VAL A 313 47.84 -18.02 51.16
C VAL A 313 48.77 -18.22 49.94
N GLU A 314 50.00 -18.60 50.27
CA GLU A 314 50.83 -19.70 49.76
C GLU A 314 50.62 -20.31 48.35
N LEU A 315 51.76 -20.51 47.67
CA LEU A 315 51.95 -21.08 46.34
C LEU A 315 51.51 -22.56 46.23
N GLU A 316 50.85 -22.92 45.12
CA GLU A 316 51.03 -24.25 44.52
C GLU A 316 50.87 -24.20 42.98
N LEU A 317 51.99 -24.44 42.29
CA LEU A 317 52.09 -24.65 40.84
C LEU A 317 51.73 -26.10 40.53
N LEU A 318 50.91 -26.37 39.49
CA LEU A 318 50.90 -27.60 38.64
C LEU A 318 49.81 -27.49 37.51
N PRO A 319 49.81 -28.33 36.45
CA PRO A 319 49.93 -27.83 35.07
C PRO A 319 48.72 -28.08 34.16
N GLN A 320 48.74 -27.36 33.04
CA GLN A 320 47.74 -27.33 31.97
C GLN A 320 47.52 -28.70 31.30
N LYS A 321 46.26 -29.16 31.25
CA LYS A 321 45.81 -30.26 30.38
C LYS A 321 44.98 -29.75 29.21
N GLN A 322 45.52 -29.99 28.02
CA GLN A 322 44.96 -29.74 26.70
C GLN A 322 43.62 -30.47 26.49
N LYS A 323 42.56 -29.74 26.10
CA LYS A 323 41.30 -30.32 25.63
C LYS A 323 41.28 -30.39 24.10
N LYS A 324 41.34 -31.61 23.58
CA LYS A 324 41.25 -31.98 22.16
C LYS A 324 39.84 -31.75 21.60
N GLU A 325 39.77 -31.05 20.47
CA GLU A 325 38.65 -30.96 19.53
C GLU A 325 38.20 -32.35 19.02
N LYS A 326 36.88 -32.61 19.01
CA LYS A 326 36.27 -33.71 18.25
C LYS A 326 35.32 -33.17 17.19
N LYS A 327 35.79 -33.12 15.94
CA LYS A 327 35.02 -32.92 14.71
C LYS A 327 34.06 -34.10 14.48
N LYS A 328 32.74 -33.86 14.47
CA LYS A 328 31.73 -34.83 14.00
C LYS A 328 31.44 -34.64 12.51
N LYS A 329 31.95 -35.56 11.69
CA LYS A 329 31.51 -35.81 10.30
C LYS A 329 30.09 -36.41 10.32
N LYS A 330 29.10 -35.76 9.68
CA LYS A 330 27.82 -36.41 9.32
C LYS A 330 27.81 -36.71 7.82
N LYS A 331 27.71 -38.02 7.53
CA LYS A 331 27.68 -38.65 6.20
C LYS A 331 26.42 -38.24 5.42
N LYS A 332 26.61 -37.93 4.14
CA LYS A 332 25.59 -37.93 3.08
C LYS A 332 24.98 -39.33 2.97
N LYS A 333 23.65 -39.44 3.02
CA LYS A 333 22.90 -40.63 2.61
C LYS A 333 22.21 -40.32 1.28
N THR A 334 22.83 -40.78 0.21
CA THR A 334 22.25 -40.97 -1.13
C THR A 334 21.14 -42.02 -1.04
N ARG A 335 19.92 -41.70 -1.48
CA ARG A 335 18.87 -42.69 -1.73
C ARG A 335 18.79 -42.93 -3.23
N ASN A 336 19.11 -44.17 -3.60
CA ASN A 336 19.00 -44.69 -4.95
C ASN A 336 17.54 -44.83 -5.38
N ARG A 337 17.34 -44.51 -6.66
CA ARG A 337 16.23 -44.91 -7.52
C ARG A 337 15.97 -46.42 -7.42
N LYS A 338 14.70 -46.82 -7.40
CA LYS A 338 14.26 -48.14 -7.85
C LYS A 338 13.17 -47.90 -8.90
N MET A 339 13.52 -48.17 -10.17
CA MET A 339 12.57 -48.44 -11.24
C MET A 339 12.13 -49.90 -11.13
N VAL A 340 10.82 -50.13 -11.24
CA VAL A 340 10.17 -51.39 -11.66
C VAL A 340 8.88 -50.89 -12.34
N GLY A 341 8.71 -50.99 -13.66
CA GLY A 341 8.31 -52.21 -14.39
C GLY A 341 6.77 -52.34 -14.31
N LEU A 342 6.03 -51.77 -15.25
CA LEU A 342 5.31 -52.48 -16.34
C LEU A 342 4.39 -53.62 -15.86
N ASN A 343 3.08 -53.35 -15.88
CA ASN A 343 2.06 -54.08 -16.67
C ASN A 343 0.83 -53.19 -16.85
#